data_AF-A0A699WVJ1-F1
#
_entry.id   AF-A0A699WVJ1-F1
#
_cell.length_a   1.000
_cell.length_b   1.000
_cell.length_c   1.000
_cell.angle_alpha   90.00
_cell.angle_beta   90.00
_cell.angle_gamma   90.00
#
_symmetry.space_group_name_H-M   'P 1'
#
loop_
_entity.id
_entity.type
_entity.pdbx_description
1 polymer ?
#
loop_
_entity_poly.entity_id
_entity_poly.type
_entity_poly.pdbx_seq_one_letter_code
_entity_poly.pdbx_strand_id
1 'polypeptide(L)'
;VARHALEGFRRITLAPGAKQTVQFTLTPRQLSRLTAQAKRVELAEKVQVFVGGGQPLATAVSAGKVLKAEMALTGSQVVID
;
A
#
# COMPACT_ATOMS: atom_id res chain seq x y z
N VAL A 1 13.06 10.33 -6.80
CA VAL A 1 12.10 10.30 -5.66
C VAL A 1 11.32 9.00 -5.75
N ALA A 2 11.22 8.22 -4.67
CA ALA A 2 10.41 7.01 -4.64
C ALA A 2 8.93 7.39 -4.82
N ARG A 3 8.24 6.75 -5.77
CA ARG A 3 6.81 7.01 -6.06
C ARG A 3 5.86 6.16 -5.22
N HIS A 4 6.35 5.00 -4.79
CA HIS A 4 5.60 4.01 -4.03
C HIS A 4 6.57 3.30 -3.05
N ALA A 5 6.02 2.79 -1.94
CA ALA A 5 6.73 1.96 -0.99
C ALA A 5 6.02 0.59 -0.87
N LEU A 6 6.80 -0.48 -0.71
CA LEU A 6 6.25 -1.83 -0.51
C LEU A 6 5.96 -2.03 0.98
N GLU A 7 4.68 -2.05 1.33
CA GLU A 7 4.28 -2.17 2.74
C GLU A 7 3.99 -3.61 3.19
N GLY A 8 3.87 -4.56 2.26
CA GLY A 8 3.66 -5.96 2.62
C GLY A 8 3.70 -6.91 1.43
N PHE A 9 3.97 -8.18 1.70
CA PHE A 9 3.90 -9.25 0.70
C PHE A 9 3.39 -10.55 1.33
N ARG A 10 2.75 -11.39 0.51
CA ARG A 10 2.37 -12.75 0.90
C ARG A 10 2.64 -13.69 -0.26
N ARG A 11 3.40 -14.75 -0.02
CA ARG A 11 3.53 -15.86 -0.97
C ARG A 11 2.34 -16.79 -0.77
N ILE A 12 1.68 -17.15 -1.87
CA ILE A 12 0.57 -18.11 -1.89
C ILE A 12 0.87 -19.18 -2.94
N THR A 13 0.28 -20.37 -2.75
CA THR A 13 0.32 -21.46 -3.72
C THR A 13 -1.11 -21.69 -4.20
N LEU A 14 -1.30 -21.77 -5.52
CA LEU A 14 -2.60 -22.05 -6.13
C LEU A 14 -2.46 -23.23 -7.08
N ALA A 15 -3.36 -24.21 -6.97
CA ALA A 15 -3.54 -25.21 -8.00
C ALA A 15 -4.16 -24.57 -9.27
N PRO A 16 -4.06 -25.20 -10.45
CA PRO A 16 -4.73 -24.71 -11.66
C PRO A 16 -6.23 -24.46 -11.42
N GLY A 17 -6.69 -23.25 -11.73
CA GLY A 17 -8.09 -22.83 -11.54
C GLY A 17 -8.48 -22.43 -10.12
N ALA A 18 -7.63 -22.66 -9.11
CA ALA A 18 -7.91 -22.27 -7.73
C ALA A 18 -7.87 -20.74 -7.56
N LYS A 19 -8.69 -20.25 -6.62
CA LYS A 19 -8.73 -18.83 -6.22
C LYS A 19 -8.59 -18.73 -4.71
N GLN A 20 -7.88 -17.71 -4.25
CA GLN A 20 -7.72 -17.41 -2.84
C GLN A 20 -7.83 -15.89 -2.61
N THR A 21 -8.61 -15.50 -1.61
CA THR A 21 -8.61 -14.12 -1.13
C THR A 21 -7.37 -13.87 -0.28
N VAL A 22 -6.61 -12.84 -0.63
CA VAL A 22 -5.44 -12.39 0.12
C VAL A 22 -5.80 -11.10 0.85
N GLN A 23 -5.60 -11.07 2.17
CA GLN A 23 -5.88 -9.92 3.01
C GLN A 23 -4.60 -9.36 3.61
N PHE A 24 -4.48 -8.04 3.57
CA PHE A 24 -3.45 -7.27 4.26
C PHE A 24 -4.13 -6.33 5.25
N THR A 25 -3.56 -6.23 6.45
CA THR A 25 -3.92 -5.20 7.43
C THR A 25 -2.79 -4.19 7.44
N LEU A 26 -3.08 -2.94 7.09
CA LEU A 26 -2.11 -1.86 7.13
C LEU A 26 -2.12 -1.22 8.50
N THR A 27 -0.93 -1.09 9.09
CA THR A 27 -0.71 -0.41 10.36
C THR A 27 -0.42 1.07 10.14
N PRO A 28 -0.60 1.92 11.17
CA PRO A 28 -0.25 3.32 11.06
C PRO A 28 1.21 3.59 10.66
N ARG A 29 2.14 2.70 11.08
CA ARG A 29 3.54 2.78 10.63
C ARG A 29 3.68 2.61 9.11
N GLN A 30 2.95 1.68 8.51
CA GLN A 30 3.00 1.43 7.06
C GLN A 30 2.33 2.56 6.25
N LEU A 31 1.45 3.32 6.88
CA LEU A 31 0.79 4.49 6.28
C LEU A 31 1.51 5.81 6.58
N SER A 32 2.58 5.76 7.38
CA SER A 32 3.32 6.93 7.81
C SER A 32 4.38 7.38 6.80
N ARG A 33 4.72 8.67 6.85
CA ARG A 33 5.81 9.27 6.08
C ARG A 33 6.84 9.95 6.99
N LEU A 34 8.05 10.13 6.46
CA LEU A 34 9.08 10.91 7.15
C LEU A 34 8.91 12.41 6.82
N THR A 35 8.93 13.23 7.85
CA THR A 35 9.03 14.69 7.70
C THR A 35 10.47 15.11 7.37
N ALA A 36 10.66 16.38 7.01
CA ALA A 36 12.00 16.96 6.80
C ALA A 36 12.90 16.90 8.06
N GLN A 37 12.31 16.77 9.25
CA GLN A 37 13.02 16.62 10.53
C GLN A 37 13.22 15.16 10.93
N ALA A 38 13.09 14.22 9.98
CA ALA A 38 13.20 12.78 10.19
C ALA A 38 12.22 12.20 11.23
N LYS A 39 11.09 12.86 11.47
CA LYS A 39 10.01 12.32 12.31
C LYS A 39 9.08 11.48 11.45
N ARG A 40 8.68 10.31 11.95
CA ARG A 40 7.70 9.46 11.29
C ARG A 40 6.29 9.83 11.77
N VAL A 41 5.42 10.16 10.83
CA VAL A 41 4.06 10.66 11.13
C VAL A 41 3.03 10.04 10.21
N GLU A 42 1.88 9.68 10.77
CA GLU A 42 0.65 9.45 10.00
C GLU A 42 -0.17 10.74 10.00
N LEU A 43 -0.73 11.09 8.84
CA LEU A 43 -1.49 12.32 8.64
C LEU A 43 -2.86 12.01 8.03
N ALA A 44 -3.81 12.91 8.26
CA ALA A 44 -5.03 12.91 7.48
C ALA A 44 -4.73 13.30 6.03
N GLU A 45 -4.77 12.34 5.11
CA GLU A 45 -4.47 12.54 3.70
C GLU A 45 -5.11 11.45 2.82
N LYS A 46 -5.13 11.68 1.50
CA LYS A 46 -5.49 10.63 0.54
C LYS A 46 -4.27 9.76 0.27
N VAL A 47 -4.43 8.45 0.42
CA VAL A 47 -3.40 7.47 0.07
C VAL A 47 -3.91 6.54 -1.01
N GLN A 48 -2.99 6.12 -1.87
CA GLN A 48 -3.25 5.14 -2.94
C GLN A 48 -2.62 3.81 -2.54
N VAL A 49 -3.41 2.74 -2.62
CA VAL A 49 -2.96 1.37 -2.36
C VAL A 49 -2.94 0.60 -3.66
N PHE A 50 -1.85 -0.13 -3.88
CA PHE A 50 -1.66 -0.97 -5.05
C PHE A 50 -1.42 -2.42 -4.61
N VAL A 51 -2.10 -3.38 -5.24
CA VAL A 51 -1.96 -4.81 -4.94
C VAL A 51 -1.80 -5.60 -6.23
N GLY A 52 -0.71 -6.35 -6.35
CA GLY A 52 -0.44 -7.20 -7.51
C GLY A 52 0.91 -7.91 -7.40
N GLY A 53 1.22 -8.75 -8.39
CA GLY A 53 2.45 -9.55 -8.43
C GLY A 53 3.70 -8.80 -8.89
N GLY A 54 3.64 -7.48 -9.04
CA GLY A 54 4.75 -6.67 -9.58
C GLY A 54 4.61 -5.19 -9.24
N GLN A 55 5.52 -4.37 -9.76
CA GLN A 55 5.49 -2.92 -9.52
C GLN A 55 4.22 -2.27 -10.11
N PRO A 56 3.68 -1.22 -9.46
CA PRO A 56 2.47 -0.52 -9.89
C PRO A 56 2.73 0.43 -11.08
N LEU A 57 3.31 -0.10 -12.17
CA LEU A 57 3.51 0.66 -13.40
C LEU A 57 2.16 0.99 -14.05
N ALA A 58 2.03 2.15 -14.69
CA ALA A 58 0.79 2.59 -15.33
C ALA A 58 0.24 1.55 -16.32
N THR A 59 1.11 0.88 -17.07
CA THR A 59 0.75 -0.20 -18.00
C THR A 59 0.22 -1.44 -17.28
N ALA A 60 0.78 -1.79 -16.11
CA ALA A 60 0.33 -2.94 -15.33
C ALA A 60 -1.03 -2.69 -14.67
N VAL A 61 -1.29 -1.46 -14.23
CA VAL A 61 -2.61 -1.02 -13.73
C VAL A 61 -3.63 -1.04 -14.85
N SER A 62 -3.31 -0.45 -16.01
CA SER A 62 -4.22 -0.39 -17.17
C SER A 62 -4.56 -1.79 -17.72
N ALA A 63 -3.63 -2.74 -17.62
CA ALA A 63 -3.82 -4.14 -18.01
C ALA A 63 -4.51 -5.00 -16.94
N GLY A 64 -4.90 -4.44 -15.79
CA GLY A 64 -5.55 -5.18 -14.70
C GLY A 64 -4.65 -6.16 -13.94
N LYS A 65 -3.33 -6.09 -14.13
CA LYS A 65 -2.34 -6.94 -13.43
C LYS A 65 -2.02 -6.44 -12.02
N VAL A 66 -2.31 -5.17 -11.75
CA VAL A 66 -2.22 -4.53 -10.45
C VAL A 66 -3.53 -3.81 -10.18
N LEU A 67 -4.13 -4.09 -9.04
CA LEU A 67 -5.31 -3.38 -8.55
C LEU A 67 -4.88 -2.07 -7.90
N LYS A 68 -5.64 -1.01 -8.13
CA LYS A 68 -5.48 0.30 -7.48
C LYS A 68 -6.72 0.62 -6.67
N ALA A 69 -6.54 1.07 -5.44
CA ALA A 69 -7.58 1.64 -4.58
C ALA A 69 -7.12 2.99 -4.02
N GLU A 70 -8.07 3.87 -3.72
CA GLU A 70 -7.80 5.13 -3.01
C GLU A 70 -8.58 5.13 -1.70
N MET A 71 -7.96 5.63 -0.63
CA MET A 71 -8.61 5.80 0.66
C MET A 71 -8.19 7.12 1.31
N ALA A 72 -9.05 7.67 2.16
CA ALA A 72 -8.75 8.84 2.96
C ALA A 72 -8.41 8.41 4.39
N LEU A 73 -7.22 8.79 4.85
CA LEU A 73 -6.86 8.79 6.25
C LEU A 73 -7.45 10.06 6.89
N THR A 74 -8.07 9.91 8.04
CA THR A 74 -8.78 11.01 8.73
C THR A 74 -8.42 11.01 10.21
N GLY A 75 -8.54 12.16 10.85
CA GLY A 75 -8.24 12.34 12.27
C GLY A 75 -7.04 13.25 12.50
N SER A 76 -6.55 13.28 13.73
CA SER A 76 -5.37 14.08 14.12
C SER A 76 -4.08 13.36 13.74
N GLN A 77 -3.02 14.14 13.48
CA GLN A 77 -1.69 13.61 13.24
C GLN A 77 -1.23 12.71 14.40
N VAL A 78 -0.66 11.56 14.05
CA VAL A 78 -0.04 10.63 15.01
C VAL A 78 1.45 10.54 14.73
N VAL A 79 2.27 10.71 15.76
CA VAL A 79 3.72 10.45 15.69
C VAL A 79 3.94 8.96 15.96
N ILE A 80 4.72 8.32 15.10
CA ILE A 80 5.03 6.88 15.18
C ILE A 80 6.49 6.75 15.62
N ASP A 81 6.75 6.00 16.69
CA ASP A 81 8.10 5.73 17.22
C ASP A 81 8.78 4.56 16.50
#